data_AF-A0A5A7RVK7-F1
#
_entry.id   AF-A0A5A7RVK7-F1
#
_cell.length_a   1.000
_cell.length_b   1.000
_cell.length_c   1.000
_cell.angle_alpha   90.00
_cell.angle_beta   90.00
_cell.angle_gamma   90.00
#
_symmetry.space_group_name_H-M   'P 1'
#
loop_
_entity.id
_entity.type
_entity.pdbx_description
1 polymer ?
#
loop_
_entity_poly.entity_id
_entity_poly.type
_entity_poly.pdbx_seq_one_letter_code
_entity_poly.pdbx_strand_id
1 'polypeptide(L)'
;MPGGYGRGNRYRWWYRATGLPGWMRFGYPPYMMRYPSVEYPPVDYPPSWPIYPEITLENELNMLEEEKQMLEDELEAIKERIEEIKKELKKEVK
;
A
#
# COMPACT_ATOMS: atom_id res chain seq x y z
N MET A 1 -3.36 33.62 6.84
CA MET A 1 -4.56 32.94 6.31
C MET A 1 -4.34 32.66 4.82
N PRO A 2 -4.92 31.60 4.24
CA PRO A 2 -4.36 30.24 4.13
C PRO A 2 -4.27 29.79 2.65
N GLY A 3 -3.66 28.64 2.32
CA GLY A 3 -3.68 28.18 0.92
C GLY A 3 -3.04 26.82 0.62
N GLY A 4 -3.70 25.74 1.04
CA GLY A 4 -3.80 24.51 0.22
C GLY A 4 -2.57 23.61 0.13
N TYR A 5 -2.38 22.74 1.13
CA TYR A 5 -1.64 21.50 0.97
C TYR A 5 -2.38 20.58 -0.01
N GLY A 6 -2.06 20.69 -1.31
CA GLY A 6 -2.47 19.76 -2.35
C GLY A 6 -1.83 18.38 -2.13
N ARG A 7 -2.41 17.57 -1.24
CA ARG A 7 -2.21 16.12 -1.16
C ARG A 7 -2.84 15.49 -2.40
N GLY A 8 -2.08 15.33 -3.49
CA GLY A 8 -2.63 14.63 -4.67
C GLY A 8 -1.63 14.14 -5.70
N ASN A 9 -0.66 14.97 -6.09
CA ASN A 9 0.13 14.65 -7.29
C ASN A 9 1.54 14.10 -7.04
N ARG A 10 2.11 14.27 -5.84
CA ARG A 10 3.47 13.78 -5.57
C ARG A 10 3.53 12.27 -5.34
N TYR A 11 2.52 11.68 -4.68
CA TYR A 11 2.56 10.27 -4.29
C TYR A 11 2.41 9.29 -5.47
N ARG A 12 1.74 9.70 -6.56
CA ARG A 12 1.55 8.86 -7.76
C ARG A 12 2.85 8.69 -8.57
N TRP A 13 3.69 9.74 -8.65
CA TRP A 13 4.99 9.64 -9.32
C TRP A 13 5.89 8.64 -8.61
N TRP A 14 5.91 8.70 -7.28
CA TRP A 14 6.68 7.76 -6.48
C TRP A 14 6.16 6.33 -6.57
N TYR A 15 4.85 6.10 -6.66
CA TYR A 15 4.30 4.76 -6.89
C TYR A 15 4.80 4.16 -8.21
N ARG A 16 4.84 4.95 -9.29
CA ARG A 16 5.36 4.49 -10.59
C ARG A 16 6.88 4.26 -10.58
N ALA A 17 7.62 5.00 -9.76
CA ALA A 17 9.08 4.87 -9.67
C ALA A 17 9.53 3.69 -8.78
N THR A 18 8.77 3.35 -7.74
CA THR A 18 9.19 2.34 -6.75
C THR A 18 8.21 1.18 -6.57
N GLY A 19 7.07 1.17 -7.28
CA GLY A 19 6.00 0.17 -7.14
C GLY A 19 5.26 0.17 -5.79
N LEU A 20 5.66 1.03 -4.85
CA LEU A 20 5.23 0.97 -3.46
C LEU A 20 4.27 2.12 -3.10
N PRO A 21 3.22 1.86 -2.32
CA PRO A 21 2.35 2.91 -1.81
C PRO A 21 3.06 3.78 -0.76
N GLY A 22 2.61 5.03 -0.60
CA GLY A 22 3.30 6.04 0.21
C GLY A 22 3.52 5.67 1.68
N TRP A 23 2.65 4.85 2.26
CA TRP A 23 2.75 4.42 3.66
C TRP A 23 3.90 3.42 3.90
N MET A 24 4.20 2.56 2.93
CA MET A 24 5.32 1.61 3.00
C MET A 24 6.69 2.28 2.91
N ARG A 25 6.78 3.44 2.22
CA ARG A 25 8.05 4.19 2.08
C ARG A 25 8.48 4.93 3.33
N PHE A 26 7.53 5.41 4.13
CA PHE A 26 7.81 6.22 5.33
C PHE A 26 7.51 5.48 6.63
N GLY A 27 6.95 4.26 6.56
CA GLY A 27 6.62 3.43 7.72
C GLY A 27 7.76 2.59 8.29
N TYR A 28 8.94 2.58 7.65
CA TYR A 28 10.13 1.92 8.22
C TYR A 28 10.87 2.91 9.13
N PRO A 29 10.93 2.68 10.46
CA PRO A 29 11.64 3.59 11.35
C PRO A 29 13.16 3.55 11.05
N PRO A 30 13.82 4.71 10.93
CA PRO A 30 15.26 4.82 10.63
C PRO A 30 16.17 4.22 11.71
N TYR A 31 15.61 3.76 12.85
CA TYR A 31 16.36 3.15 13.93
C TYR A 31 16.89 1.74 13.60
N MET A 32 16.33 1.05 12.59
CA MET A 32 16.92 -0.20 12.08
C MET A 32 18.20 0.02 11.25
N MET A 33 18.57 1.28 10.97
CA MET A 33 19.72 1.66 10.14
C MET A 33 20.95 2.13 10.97
N ARG A 34 21.01 1.76 12.26
CA ARG A 34 22.17 2.04 13.14
C ARG A 34 22.77 0.73 13.67
N TYR A 35 23.12 -0.19 12.78
CA TYR A 35 24.14 -1.19 13.10
C TYR A 35 25.51 -0.67 12.65
N PRO A 36 26.57 -0.85 13.46
CA PRO A 36 27.90 -0.39 13.09
C PRO A 36 28.31 -1.07 11.78
N SER A 37 28.83 -0.26 10.86
CA SER A 37 29.33 -0.66 9.56
C SER A 37 30.35 -1.79 9.72
N VAL A 38 29.90 -3.03 9.55
CA VAL A 38 30.76 -4.16 9.26
C VAL A 38 31.26 -3.90 7.84
N GLU A 39 32.54 -3.56 7.73
CA GLU A 39 33.24 -3.34 6.47
C GLU A 39 33.16 -4.63 5.64
N TYR A 40 32.13 -4.73 4.81
CA TYR A 40 31.96 -5.82 3.87
C TYR A 40 32.91 -5.55 2.68
N PRO A 41 33.62 -6.59 2.18
CA PRO A 41 34.44 -6.43 0.98
C PRO A 41 33.57 -5.93 -0.18
N PRO A 42 34.13 -5.12 -1.11
CA PRO A 42 33.37 -4.62 -2.25
C PRO A 42 32.77 -5.80 -3.00
N VAL A 43 31.46 -5.93 -2.91
CA VAL A 43 30.71 -6.95 -3.64
C VAL A 43 30.72 -6.50 -5.10
N ASP A 44 31.49 -7.18 -5.93
CA ASP A 44 31.34 -7.11 -7.39
C ASP A 44 29.91 -7.51 -7.73
N TYR A 45 29.05 -6.51 -7.91
CA TYR A 45 27.68 -6.70 -8.34
C TYR A 45 27.70 -7.27 -9.77
N PRO A 46 27.24 -8.51 -10.02
CA PRO A 46 27.01 -8.93 -11.39
C PRO A 46 25.96 -7.99 -12.01
N PRO A 47 26.14 -7.52 -13.26
CA PRO A 47 25.15 -6.71 -13.97
C PRO A 47 23.99 -7.60 -14.44
N SER A 48 23.28 -8.21 -13.49
CA SER A 48 22.02 -8.89 -13.75
C SER A 48 21.05 -8.50 -12.66
N TRP A 49 20.60 -7.25 -12.73
CA TRP A 49 19.32 -6.90 -12.16
C TRP A 49 18.29 -7.89 -12.73
N PRO A 50 17.45 -8.52 -11.89
CA PRO A 50 16.41 -9.40 -12.41
C PRO A 50 15.51 -8.57 -13.32
N ILE A 51 15.43 -9.00 -14.58
CA ILE A 51 14.44 -8.49 -15.53
C ILE A 51 13.09 -8.74 -14.86
N TYR A 52 12.38 -7.66 -14.51
CA TYR A 52 11.03 -7.78 -13.96
C TYR A 52 10.16 -8.56 -14.96
N PRO A 53 9.35 -9.53 -14.51
CA PRO A 53 8.41 -10.19 -15.40
C PRO A 53 7.47 -9.13 -15.97
N GLU A 54 7.41 -9.01 -17.29
CA GLU A 54 6.46 -8.13 -17.96
C GLU A 54 5.05 -8.68 -17.68
N ILE A 55 4.27 -7.99 -16.84
CA ILE A 55 2.86 -8.30 -16.62
C ILE A 55 2.15 -8.04 -17.95
N THR A 56 1.55 -9.07 -18.54
CA THR A 56 0.73 -8.93 -19.75
C THR A 56 -0.59 -8.25 -19.41
N LEU A 57 -1.22 -7.61 -20.40
CA LEU A 57 -2.51 -6.92 -20.20
C LEU A 57 -3.61 -7.86 -19.69
N GLU A 58 -3.61 -9.13 -20.11
CA GLU A 58 -4.54 -10.15 -19.64
C GLU A 58 -4.30 -10.49 -18.16
N ASN A 59 -3.03 -10.60 -17.75
CA ASN A 59 -2.69 -10.85 -16.36
C ASN A 59 -3.05 -9.66 -15.46
N GLU A 60 -2.81 -8.43 -15.92
CA GLU A 60 -3.23 -7.22 -15.20
C GLU A 60 -4.75 -7.17 -15.04
N LEU A 61 -5.51 -7.51 -16.09
CA LEU A 61 -6.97 -7.53 -16.03
C LEU A 61 -7.48 -8.55 -14.99
N ASN A 62 -6.96 -9.77 -15.02
CA ASN A 62 -7.33 -10.80 -14.04
C ASN A 62 -7.00 -10.36 -12.61
N MET A 63 -5.82 -9.77 -12.38
CA MET A 63 -5.43 -9.26 -11.07
C MET A 63 -6.38 -8.15 -10.58
N LEU A 64 -6.80 -7.25 -11.47
CA LEU A 64 -7.72 -6.17 -11.12
C LEU A 64 -9.14 -6.69 -10.85
N GLU A 65 -9.58 -7.73 -11.56
CA GLU A 65 -10.86 -8.39 -11.29
C GLU A 65 -10.87 -9.09 -9.93
N GLU A 66 -9.78 -9.79 -9.59
CA GLU A 66 -9.60 -10.40 -8.27
C GLU A 66 -9.58 -9.35 -7.15
N GLU A 67 -8.82 -8.26 -7.34
CA GLU A 67 -8.77 -7.14 -6.38
C GLU A 67 -10.14 -6.52 -6.17
N LYS A 68 -10.90 -6.31 -7.26
CA LYS A 68 -12.27 -5.80 -7.19
C LYS A 68 -13.16 -6.72 -6.34
N GLN A 69 -13.12 -8.03 -6.57
CA GLN A 69 -13.98 -8.98 -5.86
C GLN A 69 -13.67 -8.99 -4.36
N MET A 70 -12.39 -9.01 -3.97
CA MET A 70 -12.01 -8.93 -2.57
C MET A 70 -12.50 -7.63 -1.90
N LEU A 71 -12.41 -6.50 -2.58
CA LEU A 71 -12.89 -5.22 -2.06
C LEU A 71 -14.42 -5.16 -1.95
N GLU A 72 -15.14 -5.83 -2.84
CA GLU A 72 -16.61 -5.94 -2.76
C GLU A 72 -17.02 -6.75 -1.52
N ASP A 73 -16.36 -7.87 -1.25
CA ASP A 73 -16.60 -8.70 -0.06
C ASP A 73 -16.28 -7.93 1.24
N GLU A 74 -15.16 -7.21 1.28
CA GLU A 74 -14.80 -6.36 2.42
C GLU A 74 -15.83 -5.26 2.66
N LEU A 75 -16.34 -4.63 1.59
CA LEU A 75 -17.38 -3.61 1.68
C LEU A 75 -18.69 -4.17 2.24
N GLU A 76 -19.05 -5.40 1.89
CA GLU A 76 -20.24 -6.07 2.42
C GLU A 76 -20.09 -6.33 3.93
N ALA A 77 -18.97 -6.91 4.37
CA ALA A 77 -18.70 -7.15 5.78
C ALA A 77 -18.71 -5.85 6.61
N ILE A 78 -18.17 -4.75 6.08
CA ILE A 78 -18.20 -3.44 6.73
C ILE A 78 -19.64 -2.93 6.87
N LYS A 79 -20.48 -3.09 5.84
CA LYS A 79 -21.89 -2.68 5.88
C LYS A 79 -22.65 -3.45 6.96
N GLU A 80 -22.48 -4.77 7.03
CA GLU A 80 -23.08 -5.60 8.07
C GLU A 80 -22.67 -5.11 9.47
N ARG A 81 -21.38 -4.85 9.69
CA ARG A 81 -20.88 -4.36 10.98
C ARG A 81 -21.47 -3.00 11.36
N ILE A 82 -21.65 -2.10 10.39
CA ILE A 82 -22.32 -0.82 10.61
C ILE A 82 -23.77 -1.02 11.03
N GLU A 83 -24.49 -1.96 10.41
CA GLU A 83 -25.88 -2.25 10.77
C GLU A 83 -26.01 -2.83 12.17
N GLU A 84 -25.12 -3.74 12.56
CA GLU A 84 -25.04 -4.28 13.91
C GLU A 84 -24.85 -3.16 14.94
N ILE A 85 -23.83 -2.33 14.75
CA ILE A 85 -23.52 -1.21 15.66
C ILE A 85 -24.70 -0.22 15.72
N LYS A 86 -25.36 0.07 14.60
CA LYS A 86 -26.58 0.91 14.59
C LYS A 86 -27.72 0.29 15.39
N LYS A 87 -27.88 -1.05 15.37
CA LYS A 87 -28.90 -1.75 16.17
C LYS A 87 -28.55 -1.72 17.65
N GLU A 88 -27.29 -1.90 18.02
CA GLU A 88 -26.79 -1.80 19.40
C GLU A 88 -27.03 -0.40 19.97
N LEU A 89 -26.62 0.65 19.26
CA LEU A 89 -26.83 2.04 19.67
C LEU A 89 -28.32 2.36 19.88
N LYS A 90 -29.22 1.84 19.05
CA LYS A 90 -30.68 2.03 19.24
C LYS A 90 -31.24 1.30 20.45
N LYS A 91 -30.62 0.20 20.89
CA LYS A 91 -31.00 -0.54 22.10
C LYS A 91 -30.51 0.16 23.36
N GLU A 92 -29.32 0.74 23.34
CA GLU A 92 -28.76 1.47 24.50
C GLU A 92 -29.43 2.82 24.77
N VAL A 93 -30.03 3.44 23.74
CA VAL A 93 -30.76 4.71 23.86
C VAL A 93 -32.19 4.53 24.41
N LYS A 94 -32.67 3.29 24.56
CA LYS A 94 -34.05 2.97 24.98
C LYS A 94 -34.08 2.42 26.41
#